data_AF-A0A535FF18-F1
#
_entry.id   AF-A0A535FF18-F1
#
_cell.length_a   1.000
_cell.length_b   1.000
_cell.length_c   1.000
_cell.angle_alpha   90.00
_cell.angle_beta   90.00
_cell.angle_gamma   90.00
#
_symmetry.space_group_name_H-M   'P 1'
#
loop_
_entity.id
_entity.type
_entity.pdbx_description
1 polymer ?
#
loop_
_entity_poly.entity_id
_entity_poly.type
_entity_poly.pdbx_seq_one_letter_code
_entity_poly.pdbx_strand_id
1 'polypeptide(L)'
;MPANPLTAQGLATPYQLVATKAADGPCNEANPNQSAFVQATILDPATGQISAYEPLVIDQGTKPAVAPVVPKLAAKAVVGIWFGFNGTNLTQRLRRGHGKMQMQLQGGGNGNCVNGTAGSVFGQFSYCNAVNFFQAANSAIAGGLLKVPAVGTDNNGQPCPTTRSFTIVDMDQSDNVQTQYLATAKGLIAQLNAANQAALAGATTLGNPRTNVSTLATDELMAAADQQAPIALVPGGDPMTLVNAQQSLVKTNLYRVGVDQPRAASLTGNAATDANTTTYCKNLNTIQLPFLQQNMAAFQKLPSPDGGATANSLFTFLANRLNGSLSAGGLNCVGLLKIQNPVALTFDGNGVVTAATITNPPLPA
;
A
#
# COMPACT_ATOMS: atom_id res chain seq x y z
N MET A 1 -15.04 11.99 -1.21
CA MET A 1 -14.19 12.55 -0.13
C MET A 1 -14.96 13.61 0.66
N PRO A 2 -14.72 13.71 1.98
CA PRO A 2 -15.22 14.81 2.80
C PRO A 2 -14.55 16.14 2.43
N ALA A 3 -15.18 17.25 2.80
CA ALA A 3 -14.52 18.56 2.74
C ALA A 3 -13.44 18.65 3.81
N ASN A 4 -12.35 19.38 3.53
CA ASN A 4 -11.25 19.61 4.46
C ASN A 4 -10.71 18.33 5.13
N PRO A 5 -10.33 17.30 4.33
CA PRO A 5 -10.03 15.95 4.84
C PRO A 5 -8.88 15.90 5.86
N LEU A 6 -8.05 16.94 5.93
CA LEU A 6 -6.91 17.05 6.83
C LEU A 6 -7.25 17.65 8.21
N THR A 7 -8.51 18.04 8.43
CA THR A 7 -8.99 18.57 9.73
C THR A 7 -9.57 17.45 10.59
N ALA A 8 -9.70 17.67 11.91
CA ALA A 8 -10.31 16.70 12.81
C ALA A 8 -11.72 16.28 12.35
N GLN A 9 -12.56 17.26 12.01
CA GLN A 9 -13.90 17.03 11.49
C GLN A 9 -13.88 16.34 10.12
N GLY A 10 -12.93 16.71 9.25
CA GLY A 10 -12.74 16.07 7.94
C GLY A 10 -12.38 14.59 8.07
N LEU A 11 -11.43 14.25 8.95
CA LEU A 11 -11.02 12.88 9.25
C LEU A 11 -12.19 12.04 9.79
N ALA A 12 -13.02 12.61 10.67
CA ALA A 12 -14.19 11.91 11.21
C ALA A 12 -15.43 11.93 10.30
N THR A 13 -15.39 12.64 9.17
CA THR A 13 -16.48 12.61 8.20
C THR A 13 -16.30 11.41 7.27
N PRO A 14 -17.25 10.45 7.22
CA PRO A 14 -17.10 9.27 6.39
C PRO A 14 -16.90 9.62 4.91
N TYR A 15 -15.94 8.94 4.28
CA TYR A 15 -15.80 8.86 2.85
C TYR A 15 -16.95 8.04 2.28
N GLN A 16 -17.33 8.32 1.03
CA GLN A 16 -18.39 7.59 0.35
C GLN A 16 -17.81 6.82 -0.83
N LEU A 17 -18.01 5.50 -0.80
CA LEU A 17 -17.77 4.61 -1.92
C LEU A 17 -18.97 4.70 -2.88
N VAL A 18 -18.66 4.81 -4.17
CA VAL A 18 -19.65 4.91 -5.24
C VAL A 18 -19.11 4.28 -6.50
N ALA A 19 -19.95 3.54 -7.21
CA ALA A 19 -19.61 2.99 -8.51
C ALA A 19 -19.40 4.12 -9.53
N THR A 20 -18.30 4.03 -10.30
CA THR A 20 -18.03 4.97 -11.40
C THR A 20 -19.14 4.94 -12.46
N LYS A 21 -19.66 3.74 -12.74
CA LYS A 21 -20.79 3.48 -13.64
C LYS A 21 -21.81 2.62 -12.90
N ALA A 22 -22.89 3.23 -12.43
CA ALA A 22 -23.93 2.51 -11.69
C ALA A 22 -24.58 1.35 -12.48
N ALA A 23 -24.53 1.41 -13.82
CA ALA A 23 -25.02 0.35 -14.70
C ALA A 23 -24.22 -0.97 -14.59
N ASP A 24 -22.96 -0.91 -14.15
CA ASP A 24 -22.09 -2.09 -14.01
C ASP A 24 -22.27 -2.75 -12.62
N GLY A 25 -23.24 -2.28 -11.83
CA GLY A 25 -23.53 -2.74 -10.47
C GLY A 25 -23.08 -1.75 -9.39
N PRO A 26 -23.58 -1.90 -8.15
CA PRO A 26 -23.15 -1.08 -7.03
C PRO A 26 -21.74 -1.47 -6.56
N CYS A 27 -20.99 -0.49 -6.05
CA CYS A 27 -19.85 -0.75 -5.17
C CYS A 27 -20.39 -0.84 -3.74
N ASN A 28 -20.04 -1.92 -3.04
CA ASN A 28 -20.45 -2.16 -1.66
C ASN A 28 -19.22 -2.33 -0.77
N GLU A 29 -19.05 -1.46 0.22
CA GLU A 29 -17.89 -1.44 1.12
C GLU A 29 -17.79 -2.73 1.93
N ALA A 30 -18.93 -3.36 2.26
CA ALA A 30 -18.97 -4.65 2.95
C ALA A 30 -18.56 -5.85 2.09
N ASN A 31 -18.38 -5.68 0.77
CA ASN A 31 -17.85 -6.72 -0.10
C ASN A 31 -16.31 -6.67 -0.06
N PRO A 32 -15.62 -7.71 0.45
CA PRO A 32 -14.16 -7.71 0.57
C PRO A 32 -13.41 -7.46 -0.74
N ASN A 33 -14.00 -7.76 -1.90
CA ASN A 33 -13.39 -7.52 -3.21
C ASN A 33 -13.60 -6.09 -3.74
N GLN A 34 -14.34 -5.25 -2.99
CA GLN A 34 -14.70 -3.89 -3.36
C GLN A 34 -14.42 -2.88 -2.24
N SER A 35 -13.93 -3.32 -1.07
CA SER A 35 -13.65 -2.43 0.06
C SER A 35 -12.56 -1.42 -0.28
N ALA A 36 -12.78 -0.17 0.13
CA ALA A 36 -11.82 0.91 0.04
C ALA A 36 -11.39 1.34 1.43
N PHE A 37 -10.11 1.65 1.59
CA PHE A 37 -9.51 1.94 2.89
C PHE A 37 -8.90 3.33 2.89
N VAL A 38 -9.00 4.02 4.02
CA VAL A 38 -8.35 5.31 4.25
C VAL A 38 -7.51 5.22 5.52
N GLN A 39 -6.25 5.63 5.43
CA GLN A 39 -5.35 5.70 6.58
C GLN A 39 -4.77 7.11 6.69
N ALA A 40 -4.89 7.71 7.87
CA ALA A 40 -4.26 8.97 8.20
C ALA A 40 -3.09 8.75 9.15
N THR A 41 -1.96 9.39 8.86
CA THR A 41 -0.82 9.49 9.77
C THR A 41 -0.65 10.95 10.16
N ILE A 42 -0.59 11.21 11.46
CA ILE A 42 -0.67 12.55 12.05
C ILE A 42 0.62 12.79 12.83
N LEU A 43 1.39 13.80 12.42
CA LEU A 43 2.56 14.27 13.14
C LEU A 43 2.20 15.48 14.02
N ASP A 44 2.51 15.41 15.31
CA ASP A 44 2.57 16.57 16.18
C ASP A 44 3.93 17.27 16.01
N PRO A 45 4.00 18.46 15.40
CA PRO A 45 5.26 19.14 15.15
C PRO A 45 5.93 19.67 16.42
N ALA A 46 5.21 19.77 17.55
CA ALA A 46 5.79 20.25 18.80
C ALA A 46 6.54 19.16 19.57
N THR A 47 6.07 17.91 19.44
CA THR A 47 6.61 16.77 20.21
C THR A 47 7.28 15.71 19.35
N GLY A 48 7.07 15.73 18.03
CA GLY A 48 7.50 14.68 17.11
C GLY A 48 6.66 13.41 17.19
N GLN A 49 5.60 13.38 18.01
CA GLN A 49 4.76 12.20 18.13
C GLN A 49 3.97 11.95 16.83
N ILE A 50 3.95 10.68 16.41
CA ILE A 50 3.09 10.20 15.33
C ILE A 50 1.91 9.45 15.94
N SER A 51 0.70 9.71 15.42
CA SER A 51 -0.48 8.90 15.69
C SER A 51 -1.17 8.49 14.38
N ALA A 52 -1.86 7.36 14.43
CA ALA A 52 -2.70 6.88 13.34
C ALA A 52 -4.16 7.24 13.59
N TYR A 53 -4.88 7.51 12.51
CA TYR A 53 -6.34 7.59 12.52
C TYR A 53 -6.87 6.92 11.26
N GLU A 54 -8.00 6.23 11.37
CA GLU A 54 -8.58 5.44 10.29
C GLU A 54 -9.93 6.06 9.86
N PRO A 55 -9.94 7.05 8.92
CA PRO A 55 -11.18 7.60 8.42
C PRO A 55 -12.07 6.50 7.85
N LEU A 56 -13.36 6.56 8.15
CA LEU A 56 -14.31 5.52 7.75
C LEU A 56 -14.71 5.67 6.27
N VAL A 57 -14.80 4.56 5.54
CA VAL A 57 -15.51 4.49 4.25
C VAL A 57 -16.88 3.84 4.46
N ILE A 58 -17.89 4.38 3.79
CA ILE A 58 -19.25 3.81 3.76
C ILE A 58 -19.81 3.89 2.34
N ASP A 59 -20.84 3.10 2.04
CA ASP A 59 -21.55 3.20 0.77
C ASP A 59 -22.30 4.53 0.64
N GLN A 60 -22.34 5.08 -0.58
CA GLN A 60 -23.08 6.30 -0.86
C GLN A 60 -24.54 6.19 -0.45
N GLY A 61 -25.01 7.17 0.34
CA GLY A 61 -26.39 7.22 0.83
C GLY A 61 -26.65 6.44 2.12
N THR A 62 -25.67 5.69 2.62
CA THR A 62 -25.79 4.96 3.90
C THR A 62 -25.30 5.78 5.09
N LYS A 63 -25.46 5.23 6.30
CA LYS A 63 -24.89 5.75 7.55
C LYS A 63 -23.90 4.74 8.12
N PRO A 64 -22.87 5.18 8.85
CA PRO A 64 -22.03 4.28 9.64
C PRO A 64 -22.86 3.44 10.62
N ALA A 65 -22.40 2.23 10.92
CA ALA A 65 -22.95 1.43 12.02
C ALA A 65 -22.73 2.12 13.38
N VAL A 66 -21.57 2.76 13.55
CA VAL A 66 -21.24 3.63 14.68
C VAL A 66 -20.60 4.91 14.13
N ALA A 67 -21.02 6.07 14.66
CA ALA A 67 -20.46 7.35 14.23
C ALA A 67 -18.94 7.41 14.51
N PRO A 68 -18.11 7.88 13.55
CA PRO A 68 -16.67 7.98 13.78
C PRO A 68 -16.34 8.92 14.94
N VAL A 69 -15.29 8.59 15.69
CA VAL A 69 -14.80 9.43 16.78
C VAL A 69 -14.00 10.60 16.20
N VAL A 70 -14.34 11.83 16.56
CA VAL A 70 -13.57 13.00 16.13
C VAL A 70 -12.18 13.00 16.80
N PRO A 71 -11.07 12.90 16.04
CA PRO A 71 -9.75 12.89 16.64
C PRO A 71 -9.38 14.26 17.20
N LYS A 72 -8.57 14.27 18.26
CA LYS A 72 -7.93 15.49 18.75
C LYS A 72 -6.63 15.69 17.99
N LEU A 73 -6.52 16.81 17.27
CA LEU A 73 -5.29 17.19 16.58
C LEU A 73 -4.53 18.22 17.42
N ALA A 74 -3.22 18.03 17.54
CA ALA A 74 -2.33 19.04 18.10
C ALA A 74 -2.37 20.33 17.25
N ALA A 75 -1.99 21.46 17.85
CA ALA A 75 -1.89 22.70 17.10
C ALA A 75 -0.87 22.54 15.97
N LYS A 76 -1.27 22.91 14.74
CA LYS A 76 -0.46 22.75 13.51
C LYS A 76 -0.07 21.31 13.18
N ALA A 77 -0.79 20.30 13.68
CA ALA A 77 -0.57 18.91 13.31
C ALA A 77 -0.50 18.74 11.78
N VAL A 78 0.46 17.95 11.31
CA VAL A 78 0.65 17.66 9.89
C VAL A 78 0.01 16.30 9.60
N VAL A 79 -1.05 16.30 8.81
CA VAL A 79 -1.82 15.09 8.47
C VAL A 79 -1.47 14.64 7.05
N GLY A 80 -0.99 13.42 6.90
CA GLY A 80 -0.95 12.71 5.61
C GLY A 80 -2.07 11.69 5.54
N ILE A 81 -2.65 11.48 4.36
CA ILE A 81 -3.70 10.47 4.12
C ILE A 81 -3.30 9.58 2.95
N TRP A 82 -3.49 8.27 3.08
CA TRP A 82 -3.29 7.27 2.03
C TRP A 82 -4.56 6.46 1.84
N PHE A 83 -4.73 5.96 0.63
CA PHE A 83 -5.89 5.18 0.22
C PHE A 83 -5.44 3.83 -0.33
N GLY A 84 -6.19 2.78 0.04
CA GLY A 84 -6.10 1.46 -0.57
C GLY A 84 -7.45 1.03 -1.12
N PHE A 85 -7.48 0.08 -2.04
CA PHE A 85 -8.71 -0.45 -2.63
C PHE A 85 -8.49 -1.89 -3.05
N ASN A 86 -9.42 -2.79 -2.72
CA ASN A 86 -9.30 -4.20 -3.12
C ASN A 86 -9.81 -4.47 -4.54
N GLY A 87 -10.53 -3.51 -5.15
CA GLY A 87 -10.89 -3.57 -6.56
C GLY A 87 -9.77 -3.05 -7.47
N THR A 88 -10.03 -2.82 -8.76
CA THR A 88 -8.97 -2.44 -9.71
C THR A 88 -8.55 -0.97 -9.63
N ASN A 89 -9.51 -0.05 -9.66
CA ASN A 89 -9.25 1.38 -9.78
C ASN A 89 -10.12 2.16 -8.80
N LEU A 90 -9.50 2.97 -7.95
CA LEU A 90 -10.17 3.92 -7.07
C LEU A 90 -9.86 5.34 -7.52
N THR A 91 -10.90 6.14 -7.80
CA THR A 91 -10.75 7.56 -8.16
C THR A 91 -11.34 8.45 -7.06
N GLN A 92 -10.55 9.39 -6.55
CA GLN A 92 -11.00 10.32 -5.53
C GLN A 92 -11.78 11.46 -6.17
N ARG A 93 -12.98 11.70 -5.65
CA ARG A 93 -13.84 12.82 -6.04
C ARG A 93 -14.31 13.54 -4.79
N LEU A 94 -14.41 14.86 -4.86
CA LEU A 94 -15.19 15.59 -3.86
C LEU A 94 -16.66 15.21 -3.94
N ARG A 95 -17.31 15.20 -2.78
CA ARG A 95 -18.77 15.14 -2.73
C ARG A 95 -19.37 16.38 -3.41
N ARG A 96 -20.45 16.18 -4.19
CA ARG A 96 -21.23 17.27 -4.79
C ARG A 96 -21.67 18.28 -3.71
N GLY A 97 -21.55 19.57 -3.99
CA GLY A 97 -21.87 20.66 -3.06
C GLY A 97 -20.71 21.12 -2.18
N HIS A 98 -19.57 20.42 -2.16
CA HIS A 98 -18.41 20.77 -1.33
C HIS A 98 -17.27 21.41 -2.17
N GLY A 99 -17.52 22.54 -2.84
CA GLY A 99 -16.47 23.31 -3.53
C GLY A 99 -15.74 22.58 -4.69
N LYS A 100 -14.65 23.18 -5.18
CA LYS A 100 -13.73 22.55 -6.16
C LYS A 100 -12.48 22.07 -5.42
N MET A 101 -12.12 20.80 -5.55
CA MET A 101 -10.79 20.31 -5.20
C MET A 101 -9.96 20.50 -6.44
N GLN A 102 -8.84 21.19 -6.31
CA GLN A 102 -7.77 20.99 -7.26
C GLN A 102 -7.20 19.60 -6.98
N MET A 103 -7.77 18.58 -7.63
CA MET A 103 -7.08 17.31 -7.77
C MET A 103 -5.90 17.62 -8.71
N GLN A 104 -4.77 17.98 -8.12
CA GLN A 104 -3.62 18.43 -8.89
C GLN A 104 -2.97 17.18 -9.48
N LEU A 105 -2.96 17.12 -10.82
CA LEU A 105 -2.29 16.07 -11.59
C LEU A 105 -0.77 16.33 -11.68
N GLN A 106 -0.27 17.34 -10.96
CA GLN A 106 1.12 17.76 -10.85
C GLN A 106 1.38 18.28 -9.44
N GLY A 107 2.34 17.69 -8.72
CA GLY A 107 2.58 17.97 -7.31
C GLY A 107 3.17 19.35 -7.04
N GLY A 108 2.42 20.18 -6.30
CA GLY A 108 2.93 21.43 -5.72
C GLY A 108 1.81 22.28 -5.12
N GLY A 109 1.33 21.93 -3.92
CA GLY A 109 0.38 22.76 -3.17
C GLY A 109 -0.23 22.10 -1.92
N ASN A 110 -0.46 22.92 -0.89
CA ASN A 110 -0.98 22.58 0.43
C ASN A 110 -2.19 21.64 0.41
N GLY A 111 -2.07 20.46 1.02
CA GLY A 111 -3.20 19.56 1.28
C GLY A 111 -3.80 18.85 0.07
N ASN A 112 -3.12 18.85 -1.08
CA ASN A 112 -3.60 18.27 -2.32
C ASN A 112 -3.56 16.74 -2.32
N CYS A 113 -4.53 16.14 -3.02
CA CYS A 113 -4.60 14.70 -3.28
C CYS A 113 -4.03 14.35 -4.65
N VAL A 114 -3.25 13.28 -4.73
CA VAL A 114 -2.58 12.78 -5.93
C VAL A 114 -3.01 11.34 -6.17
N ASN A 115 -3.46 11.07 -7.40
CA ASN A 115 -3.85 9.75 -7.86
C ASN A 115 -3.39 9.55 -9.31
N GLY A 116 -2.07 9.50 -9.51
CA GLY A 116 -1.46 9.39 -10.83
C GLY A 116 -1.46 10.69 -11.64
N THR A 117 -1.54 10.54 -12.96
CA THR A 117 -1.48 11.62 -13.95
C THR A 117 -2.83 11.79 -14.65
N ALA A 118 -2.97 12.82 -15.49
CA ALA A 118 -4.19 13.06 -16.24
C ALA A 118 -4.63 11.81 -17.03
N GLY A 119 -5.84 11.31 -16.77
CA GLY A 119 -6.38 10.13 -17.44
C GLY A 119 -5.71 8.80 -17.08
N SER A 120 -4.80 8.76 -16.10
CA SER A 120 -4.10 7.55 -15.70
C SER A 120 -3.85 7.55 -14.19
N VAL A 121 -4.76 6.90 -13.45
CA VAL A 121 -4.68 6.72 -11.99
C VAL A 121 -3.62 5.69 -11.61
N PHE A 122 -3.19 5.67 -10.35
CA PHE A 122 -2.29 4.61 -9.87
C PHE A 122 -3.00 3.24 -9.77
N GLY A 123 -4.33 3.23 -9.68
CA GLY A 123 -5.12 2.02 -9.52
C GLY A 123 -5.69 1.93 -8.11
N GLN A 124 -5.09 1.09 -7.28
CA GLN A 124 -5.53 0.81 -5.91
C GLN A 124 -5.04 1.85 -4.89
N PHE A 125 -3.95 2.56 -5.24
CA PHE A 125 -3.26 3.50 -4.36
C PHE A 125 -3.58 4.97 -4.70
N SER A 126 -3.61 5.83 -3.67
CA SER A 126 -3.49 7.29 -3.83
C SER A 126 -3.18 7.93 -2.49
N TYR A 127 -2.93 9.23 -2.45
CA TYR A 127 -2.66 9.94 -1.20
C TYR A 127 -3.12 11.40 -1.21
N CYS A 128 -3.23 12.01 -0.03
CA CYS A 128 -3.36 13.44 0.18
C CYS A 128 -2.29 13.93 1.15
N ASN A 129 -1.61 15.03 0.80
CA ASN A 129 -0.64 15.71 1.67
C ASN A 129 0.58 14.86 2.11
N ALA A 130 0.83 13.69 1.48
CA ALA A 130 1.94 12.80 1.84
C ALA A 130 3.31 13.50 1.76
N VAL A 131 3.57 14.29 0.71
CA VAL A 131 4.84 15.00 0.52
C VAL A 131 5.12 15.96 1.69
N ASN A 132 4.13 16.74 2.12
CA ASN A 132 4.29 17.66 3.23
C ASN A 132 4.44 16.91 4.57
N PHE A 133 3.72 15.80 4.74
CA PHE A 133 3.87 14.93 5.90
C PHE A 133 5.30 14.40 6.01
N PHE A 134 5.83 13.78 4.94
CA PHE A 134 7.19 13.23 4.95
C PHE A 134 8.26 14.31 5.10
N GLN A 135 8.09 15.48 4.48
CA GLN A 135 9.00 16.61 4.71
C GLN A 135 9.04 17.03 6.19
N ALA A 136 7.87 17.13 6.84
CA ALA A 136 7.79 17.48 8.25
C ALA A 136 8.38 16.38 9.14
N ALA A 137 8.07 15.11 8.85
CA ALA A 137 8.58 13.96 9.58
C ALA A 137 10.11 13.85 9.46
N ASN A 138 10.66 13.92 8.25
CA ASN A 138 12.10 13.88 8.01
C ASN A 138 12.83 15.09 8.62
N SER A 139 12.21 16.27 8.64
CA SER A 139 12.74 17.43 9.38
C SER A 139 12.76 17.19 10.90
N ALA A 140 11.70 16.59 11.45
CA ALA A 140 11.62 16.23 12.86
C ALA A 140 12.64 15.13 13.22
N ILE A 141 12.91 14.18 12.33
CA ILE A 141 13.95 13.16 12.48
C ILE A 141 15.33 13.81 12.49
N ALA A 142 15.64 14.64 11.50
CA ALA A 142 16.92 15.36 11.42
C ALA A 142 17.15 16.28 12.63
N GLY A 143 16.07 16.86 13.19
CA GLY A 143 16.09 17.64 14.42
C GLY A 143 16.10 16.84 15.72
N GLY A 144 16.03 15.50 15.66
CA GLY A 144 16.02 14.61 16.83
C GLY A 144 14.72 14.57 17.62
N LEU A 145 13.65 15.19 17.11
CA LEU A 145 12.34 15.28 17.75
C LEU A 145 11.50 14.01 17.51
N LEU A 146 11.49 13.50 16.27
CA LEU A 146 10.90 12.21 15.92
C LEU A 146 12.01 11.15 15.88
N LYS A 147 11.86 10.08 16.65
CA LYS A 147 12.80 8.95 16.65
C LYS A 147 12.18 7.77 15.93
N VAL A 148 12.80 7.35 14.84
CA VAL A 148 12.45 6.10 14.16
C VAL A 148 13.04 4.94 14.97
N PRO A 149 12.23 3.98 15.43
CA PRO A 149 12.76 2.79 16.09
C PRO A 149 13.56 1.96 15.08
N ALA A 150 14.64 1.35 15.54
CA ALA A 150 15.41 0.42 14.72
C ALA A 150 14.52 -0.75 14.27
N VAL A 151 14.73 -1.25 13.05
CA VAL A 151 14.11 -2.50 12.59
C VAL A 151 14.38 -3.62 13.60
N GLY A 152 13.35 -4.44 13.85
CA GLY A 152 13.48 -5.60 14.71
C GLY A 152 14.47 -6.63 14.16
N THR A 153 14.84 -7.59 15.00
CA THR A 153 15.70 -8.71 14.60
C THR A 153 14.87 -10.00 14.58
N ASP A 154 15.07 -10.84 13.58
CA ASP A 154 14.44 -12.15 13.50
C ASP A 154 15.08 -13.16 14.48
N ASN A 155 14.50 -14.36 14.55
CA ASN A 155 15.00 -15.43 15.44
C ASN A 155 16.41 -15.92 15.08
N ASN A 156 16.94 -15.55 13.91
CA ASN A 156 18.27 -15.91 13.43
C ASN A 156 19.29 -14.77 13.62
N GLY A 157 18.91 -13.67 14.27
CA GLY A 157 19.78 -12.52 14.47
C GLY A 157 19.89 -11.60 13.26
N GLN A 158 19.07 -11.77 12.22
CA GLN A 158 19.07 -10.93 11.03
C GLN A 158 18.06 -9.78 11.16
N PRO A 159 18.34 -8.59 10.58
CA PRO A 159 17.35 -7.52 10.52
C PRO A 159 16.06 -7.99 9.83
N CYS A 160 14.91 -7.70 10.42
CA CYS A 160 13.62 -7.95 9.79
C CYS A 160 13.53 -7.16 8.48
N PRO A 161 12.93 -7.73 7.42
CA PRO A 161 12.78 -7.02 6.17
C PRO A 161 11.84 -5.81 6.31
N THR A 162 12.22 -4.71 5.66
CA THR A 162 11.37 -3.52 5.53
C THR A 162 10.55 -3.57 4.24
N THR A 163 9.68 -2.59 4.00
CA THR A 163 8.97 -2.45 2.71
C THR A 163 9.93 -2.36 1.53
N ARG A 164 11.15 -1.85 1.73
CA ARG A 164 12.19 -1.66 0.69
C ARG A 164 13.15 -2.86 0.57
N SER A 165 12.82 -4.02 1.14
CA SER A 165 13.69 -5.21 1.08
C SER A 165 13.36 -6.13 -0.10
N PHE A 166 14.35 -6.43 -0.94
CA PHE A 166 14.23 -7.44 -2.00
C PHE A 166 13.96 -8.87 -1.50
N THR A 167 14.03 -9.15 -0.20
CA THR A 167 13.68 -10.48 0.33
C THR A 167 12.18 -10.76 0.34
N ILE A 168 11.33 -9.72 0.36
CA ILE A 168 9.87 -9.88 0.45
C ILE A 168 9.07 -8.94 -0.47
N VAL A 169 9.70 -7.92 -1.06
CA VAL A 169 9.02 -6.97 -1.94
C VAL A 169 8.45 -7.66 -3.19
N ASP A 170 7.45 -7.06 -3.80
CA ASP A 170 6.92 -7.47 -5.10
C ASP A 170 7.05 -6.30 -6.11
N MET A 171 6.23 -6.31 -7.17
CA MET A 171 6.22 -5.25 -8.17
C MET A 171 5.64 -3.93 -7.66
N ASP A 172 4.82 -3.97 -6.62
CA ASP A 172 3.86 -2.94 -6.20
C ASP A 172 4.18 -2.54 -4.75
N GLN A 173 5.36 -1.96 -4.54
CA GLN A 173 5.80 -1.64 -3.19
C GLN A 173 5.00 -0.47 -2.58
N SER A 174 4.56 -0.64 -1.34
CA SER A 174 3.91 0.41 -0.54
C SER A 174 2.57 0.87 -1.14
N ASP A 175 1.85 -0.08 -1.73
CA ASP A 175 0.59 0.10 -2.44
C ASP A 175 -0.65 -0.09 -1.57
N ASN A 176 -0.47 -0.56 -0.33
CA ASN A 176 -1.56 -0.91 0.56
C ASN A 176 -1.50 -0.20 1.91
N VAL A 177 -2.66 0.19 2.43
CA VAL A 177 -2.80 0.73 3.78
C VAL A 177 -3.16 -0.38 4.76
N GLN A 178 -2.88 -0.19 6.05
CA GLN A 178 -3.14 -1.20 7.09
C GLN A 178 -4.50 -1.03 7.79
N THR A 179 -5.32 -0.05 7.37
CA THR A 179 -6.62 0.24 7.97
C THR A 179 -7.54 -0.97 7.90
N GLN A 180 -8.27 -1.22 8.99
CA GLN A 180 -9.31 -2.25 9.06
C GLN A 180 -10.64 -1.65 9.52
N TYR A 181 -11.75 -2.25 9.08
CA TYR A 181 -13.10 -1.85 9.50
C TYR A 181 -13.89 -3.04 10.04
N LEU A 182 -15.00 -2.75 10.71
CA LEU A 182 -16.02 -3.74 11.05
C LEU A 182 -17.20 -3.61 10.10
N ALA A 183 -17.60 -4.71 9.47
CA ALA A 183 -18.82 -4.82 8.68
C ALA A 183 -19.87 -5.63 9.43
N THR A 184 -21.04 -5.02 9.66
CA THR A 184 -22.19 -5.72 10.26
C THR A 184 -22.85 -6.64 9.23
N ALA A 185 -23.67 -7.59 9.69
CA ALA A 185 -24.46 -8.45 8.81
C ALA A 185 -25.42 -7.70 7.87
N LYS A 186 -25.73 -6.42 8.17
CA LYS A 186 -26.55 -5.53 7.32
C LYS A 186 -25.71 -4.71 6.33
N GLY A 187 -24.41 -4.94 6.25
CA GLY A 187 -23.48 -4.20 5.39
C GLY A 187 -23.11 -2.79 5.89
N LEU A 188 -23.51 -2.41 7.12
CA LEU A 188 -23.10 -1.13 7.71
C LEU A 188 -21.68 -1.24 8.28
N ILE A 189 -20.88 -0.18 8.11
CA ILE A 189 -19.44 -0.16 8.43
C ILE A 189 -19.18 0.68 9.69
N ALA A 190 -18.23 0.26 10.53
CA ALA A 190 -17.71 1.01 11.67
C ALA A 190 -16.17 0.93 11.73
N GLN A 191 -15.55 1.89 12.41
CA GLN A 191 -14.11 1.84 12.70
C GLN A 191 -13.78 0.61 13.57
N LEU A 192 -12.62 -0.02 13.34
CA LEU A 192 -12.15 -1.12 14.18
C LEU A 192 -11.54 -0.56 15.48
N ASN A 193 -12.26 -0.67 16.59
CA ASN A 193 -11.74 -0.37 17.92
C ASN A 193 -12.43 -1.24 18.98
N ALA A 194 -11.86 -1.30 20.18
CA ALA A 194 -12.36 -2.16 21.26
C ALA A 194 -13.84 -1.89 21.61
N ALA A 195 -14.27 -0.62 21.60
CA ALA A 195 -15.65 -0.27 21.90
C ALA A 195 -16.62 -0.77 20.80
N ASN A 196 -16.26 -0.59 19.53
CA ASN A 196 -17.07 -1.05 18.40
C ASN A 196 -17.07 -2.58 18.28
N GLN A 197 -15.94 -3.24 18.55
CA GLN A 197 -15.87 -4.70 18.59
C GLN A 197 -16.78 -5.29 19.66
N ALA A 198 -16.83 -4.67 20.85
CA ALA A 198 -17.74 -5.08 21.91
C ALA A 198 -19.22 -4.81 21.57
N ALA A 199 -19.51 -3.66 20.94
CA ALA A 199 -20.88 -3.25 20.61
C ALA A 199 -21.47 -3.97 19.39
N LEU A 200 -20.63 -4.40 18.45
CA LEU A 200 -21.04 -5.02 17.17
C LEU A 200 -20.68 -6.51 17.14
N ALA A 201 -21.18 -7.26 18.12
CA ALA A 201 -20.97 -8.71 18.17
C ALA A 201 -21.41 -9.39 16.86
N GLY A 202 -20.51 -10.20 16.28
CA GLY A 202 -20.73 -10.88 15.00
C GLY A 202 -20.42 -10.05 13.74
N ALA A 203 -19.93 -8.82 13.88
CA ALA A 203 -19.37 -8.09 12.75
C ALA A 203 -18.10 -8.78 12.21
N THR A 204 -17.93 -8.77 10.91
CA THR A 204 -16.71 -9.27 10.24
C THR A 204 -15.69 -8.14 10.15
N THR A 205 -14.40 -8.48 10.23
CA THR A 205 -13.33 -7.51 9.99
C THR A 205 -13.04 -7.44 8.49
N LEU A 206 -13.02 -6.22 7.95
CA LEU A 206 -12.58 -5.92 6.59
C LEU A 206 -11.14 -5.43 6.63
N GLY A 207 -10.35 -5.83 5.64
CA GLY A 207 -8.92 -5.50 5.53
C GLY A 207 -8.04 -6.72 5.82
N ASN A 208 -6.73 -6.53 5.68
CA ASN A 208 -5.77 -7.61 5.95
C ASN A 208 -5.59 -7.75 7.46
N PRO A 209 -5.81 -8.94 8.04
CA PRO A 209 -5.78 -9.12 9.49
C PRO A 209 -4.35 -8.96 10.01
N ARG A 210 -4.06 -7.80 10.60
CA ARG A 210 -2.90 -7.60 11.47
C ARG A 210 -3.36 -7.03 12.81
N THR A 211 -2.85 -7.60 13.89
CA THR A 211 -3.01 -7.07 15.24
C THR A 211 -1.88 -6.08 15.52
N ASN A 212 -2.23 -4.83 15.84
CA ASN A 212 -1.33 -3.66 15.98
C ASN A 212 -0.65 -3.27 14.68
N VAL A 213 -1.18 -2.22 14.03
CA VAL A 213 -0.71 -1.81 12.71
C VAL A 213 0.11 -0.53 12.78
N SER A 214 1.30 -0.58 12.18
CA SER A 214 1.97 0.61 11.66
C SER A 214 1.08 1.27 10.59
N THR A 215 1.37 2.54 10.28
CA THR A 215 0.86 3.12 9.04
C THR A 215 1.85 2.89 7.90
N LEU A 216 1.37 2.90 6.67
CA LEU A 216 2.21 2.91 5.47
C LEU A 216 3.33 3.94 5.61
N ALA A 217 2.99 5.13 6.10
CA ALA A 217 3.97 6.19 6.28
C ALA A 217 5.04 5.86 7.32
N THR A 218 4.69 5.23 8.45
CA THR A 218 5.68 4.80 9.44
C THR A 218 6.53 3.63 8.95
N ASP A 219 5.98 2.74 8.12
CA ASP A 219 6.74 1.67 7.47
C ASP A 219 7.79 2.26 6.51
N GLU A 220 7.41 3.27 5.73
CA GLU A 220 8.34 3.97 4.82
C GLU A 220 9.41 4.77 5.56
N LEU A 221 9.07 5.43 6.68
CA LEU A 221 10.06 6.12 7.50
C LEU A 221 11.07 5.14 8.11
N MET A 222 10.61 3.96 8.55
CA MET A 222 11.51 2.88 9.01
C MET A 222 12.38 2.35 7.88
N ALA A 223 11.80 2.09 6.70
CA ALA A 223 12.54 1.61 5.55
C ALA A 223 13.57 2.65 5.07
N ALA A 224 13.25 3.94 5.11
CA ALA A 224 14.18 5.03 4.78
C ALA A 224 15.34 5.15 5.78
N ALA A 225 15.10 4.89 7.07
CA ALA A 225 16.11 4.96 8.11
C ALA A 225 17.10 3.79 8.05
N ASP A 226 16.60 2.58 7.87
CA ASP A 226 17.39 1.38 8.19
C ASP A 226 17.64 0.42 7.02
N GLN A 227 16.86 0.48 5.93
CA GLN A 227 17.05 -0.46 4.81
C GLN A 227 18.41 -0.25 4.15
N GLN A 228 19.19 -1.33 4.09
CA GLN A 228 20.48 -1.33 3.42
C GLN A 228 20.35 -1.70 1.94
N ALA A 229 21.37 -1.30 1.16
CA ALA A 229 21.44 -1.63 -0.26
C ALA A 229 21.54 -3.16 -0.49
N PRO A 230 20.92 -3.68 -1.57
CA PRO A 230 20.10 -2.95 -2.54
C PRO A 230 18.73 -2.58 -1.97
N ILE A 231 18.34 -1.32 -2.18
CA ILE A 231 17.07 -0.76 -1.71
C ILE A 231 16.05 -0.92 -2.84
N ALA A 232 14.94 -1.61 -2.58
CA ALA A 232 13.82 -1.66 -3.51
C ALA A 232 13.15 -0.29 -3.52
N LEU A 233 13.22 0.38 -4.68
CA LEU A 233 12.49 1.60 -4.98
C LEU A 233 11.60 1.32 -6.18
N VAL A 234 10.44 1.97 -6.25
CA VAL A 234 9.43 1.75 -7.30
C VAL A 234 10.10 1.88 -8.68
N PRO A 235 10.18 0.79 -9.47
CA PRO A 235 10.85 0.82 -10.77
C PRO A 235 9.97 1.45 -11.84
N GLY A 236 10.56 1.94 -12.93
CA GLY A 236 9.80 2.57 -14.02
C GLY A 236 8.84 1.65 -14.77
N GLY A 237 8.94 0.33 -14.55
CA GLY A 237 8.06 -0.70 -15.12
C GLY A 237 6.96 -1.16 -14.18
N ASP A 238 6.84 -0.57 -12.98
CA ASP A 238 5.73 -0.84 -12.07
C ASP A 238 4.38 -0.55 -12.77
N PRO A 239 3.44 -1.53 -12.81
CA PRO A 239 2.16 -1.39 -13.49
C PRO A 239 1.32 -0.18 -13.06
N MET A 240 1.37 0.21 -11.78
CA MET A 240 0.68 1.39 -11.26
C MET A 240 1.28 2.70 -11.77
N THR A 241 2.53 2.69 -12.21
CA THR A 241 3.23 3.87 -12.72
C THR A 241 3.22 4.00 -14.25
N LEU A 242 2.69 3.00 -14.96
CA LEU A 242 2.56 3.03 -16.41
C LEU A 242 1.44 3.98 -16.86
N VAL A 243 1.62 4.58 -18.04
CA VAL A 243 0.60 5.34 -18.77
C VAL A 243 0.42 4.66 -20.13
N ASN A 244 -0.77 4.11 -20.40
CA ASN A 244 -1.04 3.33 -21.62
C ASN A 244 0.01 2.22 -21.86
N ALA A 245 0.35 1.48 -20.80
CA ALA A 245 1.39 0.44 -20.78
C ALA A 245 2.82 0.92 -21.13
N GLN A 246 3.08 2.23 -21.09
CA GLN A 246 4.40 2.82 -21.28
C GLN A 246 4.94 3.41 -19.99
N GLN A 247 6.25 3.33 -19.79
CA GLN A 247 6.91 3.91 -18.63
C GLN A 247 6.73 5.43 -18.58
N SER A 248 6.49 5.99 -17.40
CA SER A 248 6.32 7.43 -17.21
C SER A 248 7.13 7.92 -16.02
N LEU A 249 8.20 8.68 -16.28
CA LEU A 249 9.05 9.26 -15.23
C LEU A 249 8.23 10.14 -14.29
N VAL A 250 7.30 10.91 -14.84
CA VAL A 250 6.40 11.79 -14.06
C VAL A 250 5.54 10.95 -13.13
N LYS A 251 4.86 9.92 -13.63
CA LYS A 251 3.95 9.10 -12.82
C LYS A 251 4.72 8.27 -11.78
N THR A 252 5.88 7.73 -12.14
CA THR A 252 6.80 7.05 -11.22
C THR A 252 7.22 7.99 -10.08
N ASN A 253 7.65 9.21 -10.42
CA ASN A 253 8.07 10.18 -9.40
C ASN A 253 6.91 10.70 -8.54
N LEU A 254 5.69 10.77 -9.06
CA LEU A 254 4.50 11.07 -8.25
C LEU A 254 4.19 9.94 -7.27
N TYR A 255 4.38 8.68 -7.66
CA TYR A 255 4.22 7.55 -6.76
C TYR A 255 5.29 7.60 -5.67
N ARG A 256 6.58 7.66 -6.06
CA ARG A 256 7.73 7.64 -5.14
C ARG A 256 7.64 8.68 -4.02
N VAL A 257 7.33 9.93 -4.34
CA VAL A 257 7.22 10.97 -3.30
C VAL A 257 5.99 10.82 -2.41
N GLY A 258 5.00 10.03 -2.86
CA GLY A 258 3.85 9.63 -2.05
C GLY A 258 4.16 8.60 -0.98
N VAL A 259 5.33 7.96 -1.05
CA VAL A 259 5.81 6.87 -0.18
C VAL A 259 7.24 7.13 0.30
N ASP A 260 7.64 8.40 0.44
CA ASP A 260 8.96 8.84 0.92
C ASP A 260 10.18 8.28 0.17
N GLN A 261 10.02 7.96 -1.11
CA GLN A 261 11.12 7.54 -1.96
C GLN A 261 11.70 8.72 -2.75
N PRO A 262 13.02 8.72 -3.03
CA PRO A 262 13.64 9.76 -3.84
C PRO A 262 13.12 9.72 -5.28
N ARG A 263 13.03 10.88 -5.93
CA ARG A 263 12.68 10.95 -7.35
C ARG A 263 13.79 10.30 -8.19
N ALA A 264 13.39 9.45 -9.12
CA ALA A 264 14.24 8.93 -10.17
C ALA A 264 14.68 10.06 -11.11
N ALA A 265 15.92 10.03 -11.56
CA ALA A 265 16.44 10.94 -12.60
C ALA A 265 16.09 10.45 -14.02
N SER A 266 16.08 9.13 -14.24
CA SER A 266 15.74 8.47 -15.50
C SER A 266 15.15 7.08 -15.21
N LEU A 267 14.32 6.57 -16.13
CA LEU A 267 13.80 5.20 -16.08
C LEU A 267 14.55 4.22 -17.00
N THR A 268 15.30 4.74 -17.98
CA THR A 268 15.99 3.93 -19.00
C THR A 268 17.48 4.27 -19.11
N GLY A 269 18.22 3.31 -19.70
CA GLY A 269 19.66 3.43 -19.98
C GLY A 269 20.53 3.49 -18.72
N ASN A 270 21.79 3.88 -18.91
CA ASN A 270 22.78 3.97 -17.82
C ASN A 270 22.44 5.07 -16.79
N ALA A 271 21.60 6.04 -17.16
CA ALA A 271 21.15 7.10 -16.27
C ALA A 271 20.08 6.64 -15.26
N ALA A 272 19.45 5.48 -15.50
CA ALA A 272 18.46 4.90 -14.59
C ALA A 272 19.15 4.09 -13.49
N THR A 273 19.81 4.79 -12.56
CA THR A 273 20.61 4.18 -11.50
C THR A 273 19.77 3.46 -10.44
N ASP A 274 18.52 3.89 -10.24
CA ASP A 274 17.67 3.47 -9.12
C ASP A 274 16.22 3.11 -9.54
N ALA A 275 15.86 3.27 -10.81
CA ALA A 275 14.52 3.02 -11.34
C ALA A 275 14.49 2.05 -12.54
N ASN A 276 15.63 1.47 -12.91
CA ASN A 276 15.72 0.53 -14.02
C ASN A 276 15.03 -0.80 -13.67
N THR A 277 13.97 -1.14 -14.40
CA THR A 277 13.17 -2.35 -14.18
C THR A 277 13.99 -3.63 -14.33
N THR A 278 14.93 -3.69 -15.29
CA THR A 278 15.80 -4.86 -15.48
C THR A 278 16.71 -5.07 -14.27
N THR A 279 17.23 -4.01 -13.66
CA THR A 279 18.01 -4.09 -12.41
C THR A 279 17.14 -4.57 -11.25
N TYR A 280 15.91 -4.05 -11.12
CA TYR A 280 14.97 -4.51 -10.11
C TYR A 280 14.67 -6.01 -10.25
N CYS A 281 14.38 -6.47 -11.47
CA CYS A 281 14.16 -7.88 -11.79
C CYS A 281 15.39 -8.76 -11.49
N LYS A 282 16.60 -8.27 -11.74
CA LYS A 282 17.83 -8.98 -11.35
C LYS A 282 17.88 -9.19 -9.84
N ASN A 283 17.58 -8.16 -9.05
CA ASN A 283 17.57 -8.27 -7.59
C ASN A 283 16.49 -9.23 -7.07
N LEU A 284 15.27 -9.23 -7.65
CA LEU A 284 14.25 -10.23 -7.30
C LEU A 284 14.78 -11.65 -7.54
N ASN A 285 15.47 -11.89 -8.65
CA ASN A 285 16.03 -13.21 -8.95
C ASN A 285 17.23 -13.58 -8.06
N THR A 286 18.13 -12.65 -7.78
CA THR A 286 19.37 -12.95 -7.05
C THR A 286 19.20 -12.93 -5.53
N ILE A 287 18.14 -12.28 -5.02
CA ILE A 287 17.90 -12.11 -3.58
C ILE A 287 16.64 -12.84 -3.14
N GLN A 288 15.50 -12.58 -3.79
CA GLN A 288 14.23 -13.11 -3.32
C GLN A 288 14.07 -14.61 -3.55
N LEU A 289 14.46 -15.10 -4.73
CA LEU A 289 14.41 -16.54 -5.03
C LEU A 289 15.19 -17.40 -4.02
N PRO A 290 16.50 -17.15 -3.78
CA PRO A 290 17.22 -17.92 -2.78
C PRO A 290 16.65 -17.72 -1.37
N PHE A 291 16.20 -16.51 -1.01
CA PHE A 291 15.56 -16.26 0.28
C PHE A 291 14.30 -17.12 0.50
N LEU A 292 13.38 -17.14 -0.46
CA LEU A 292 12.17 -17.95 -0.37
C LEU A 292 12.48 -19.45 -0.40
N GLN A 293 13.45 -19.89 -1.20
CA GLN A 293 13.88 -21.29 -1.25
C GLN A 293 14.45 -21.76 0.09
N GLN A 294 15.32 -20.95 0.71
CA GLN A 294 15.93 -21.26 2.01
C GLN A 294 14.91 -21.29 3.15
N ASN A 295 13.89 -20.42 3.10
CA ASN A 295 12.89 -20.29 4.15
C ASN A 295 11.60 -21.09 3.91
N MET A 296 11.52 -21.87 2.81
CA MET A 296 10.33 -22.61 2.41
C MET A 296 9.74 -23.44 3.54
N ALA A 297 10.54 -24.29 4.20
CA ALA A 297 10.06 -25.18 5.25
C ALA A 297 9.52 -24.45 6.49
N ALA A 298 10.04 -23.25 6.79
CA ALA A 298 9.55 -22.42 7.88
C ALA A 298 8.27 -21.69 7.48
N PHE A 299 8.26 -21.03 6.33
CA PHE A 299 7.14 -20.22 5.85
C PHE A 299 5.91 -21.06 5.48
N GLN A 300 6.09 -22.32 5.08
CA GLN A 300 4.98 -23.25 4.85
C GLN A 300 4.15 -23.54 6.12
N LYS A 301 4.74 -23.39 7.30
CA LYS A 301 4.08 -23.64 8.58
C LYS A 301 3.37 -22.40 9.13
N LEU A 302 3.59 -21.23 8.51
CA LEU A 302 2.99 -19.98 8.93
C LEU A 302 1.73 -19.69 8.10
N PRO A 303 0.68 -19.13 8.72
CA PRO A 303 -0.55 -18.80 8.01
C PRO A 303 -0.28 -17.75 6.93
N SER A 304 -1.10 -17.75 5.88
CA SER A 304 -1.06 -16.69 4.88
C SER A 304 -1.47 -15.35 5.49
N PRO A 305 -0.77 -14.24 5.18
CA PRO A 305 -1.09 -12.92 5.72
C PRO A 305 -2.43 -12.36 5.23
N ASP A 306 -3.00 -12.91 4.16
CA ASP A 306 -4.33 -12.56 3.63
C ASP A 306 -5.46 -13.44 4.19
N GLY A 307 -5.18 -14.23 5.23
CA GLY A 307 -6.17 -15.11 5.85
C GLY A 307 -6.58 -16.32 5.00
N GLY A 308 -5.83 -16.64 3.93
CA GLY A 308 -6.13 -17.78 3.06
C GLY A 308 -6.80 -17.40 1.74
N ALA A 309 -6.97 -16.10 1.46
CA ALA A 309 -7.76 -15.64 0.32
C ALA A 309 -7.13 -15.98 -1.04
N THR A 310 -5.81 -15.83 -1.18
CA THR A 310 -5.08 -16.09 -2.42
C THR A 310 -4.08 -17.24 -2.28
N ALA A 311 -3.65 -17.55 -1.07
CA ALA A 311 -2.70 -18.62 -0.77
C ALA A 311 -2.91 -19.19 0.63
N ASN A 312 -2.55 -20.45 0.85
CA ASN A 312 -2.83 -21.16 2.11
C ASN A 312 -1.72 -21.05 3.19
N SER A 313 -0.55 -20.48 2.87
CA SER A 313 0.58 -20.34 3.80
C SER A 313 1.38 -19.08 3.46
N LEU A 314 2.25 -18.63 4.37
CA LEU A 314 3.16 -17.52 4.07
C LEU A 314 4.07 -17.82 2.88
N PHE A 315 4.54 -19.08 2.75
CA PHE A 315 5.38 -19.48 1.62
C PHE A 315 4.63 -19.35 0.29
N THR A 316 3.44 -19.93 0.21
CA THR A 316 2.63 -19.89 -1.03
C THR A 316 2.15 -18.49 -1.35
N PHE A 317 1.91 -17.65 -0.35
CA PHE A 317 1.58 -16.23 -0.53
C PHE A 317 2.74 -15.46 -1.16
N LEU A 318 3.94 -15.53 -0.56
CA LEU A 318 5.11 -14.84 -1.09
C LEU A 318 5.51 -15.37 -2.48
N ALA A 319 5.40 -16.69 -2.70
CA ALA A 319 5.62 -17.28 -4.02
C ALA A 319 4.60 -16.78 -5.05
N ASN A 320 3.33 -16.64 -4.68
CA ASN A 320 2.28 -16.09 -5.54
C ASN A 320 2.60 -14.64 -5.96
N ARG A 321 2.95 -13.79 -4.98
CA ARG A 321 3.35 -12.39 -5.23
C ARG A 321 4.59 -12.29 -6.12
N LEU A 322 5.62 -13.13 -5.87
CA LEU A 322 6.82 -13.16 -6.69
C LEU A 322 6.52 -13.65 -8.13
N ASN A 323 5.72 -14.72 -8.29
CA ASN A 323 5.32 -15.20 -9.61
C ASN A 323 4.61 -14.10 -10.43
N GLY A 324 3.68 -13.37 -9.81
CA GLY A 324 3.00 -12.23 -10.43
C GLY A 324 3.96 -11.12 -10.82
N SER A 325 4.89 -10.76 -9.92
CA SER A 325 5.91 -9.73 -10.16
C SER A 325 6.80 -10.04 -11.37
N LEU A 326 7.20 -11.32 -11.52
CA LEU A 326 8.09 -11.75 -12.60
C LEU A 326 7.38 -11.86 -13.95
N SER A 327 6.06 -12.01 -13.94
CA SER A 327 5.23 -12.25 -15.13
C SER A 327 5.03 -10.99 -15.98
N ALA A 328 4.55 -11.16 -17.21
CA ALA A 328 4.31 -10.06 -18.16
C ALA A 328 3.28 -9.03 -17.67
N GLY A 329 2.34 -9.43 -16.81
CA GLY A 329 1.39 -8.51 -16.17
C GLY A 329 1.94 -7.74 -14.97
N GLY A 330 3.11 -8.13 -14.44
CA GLY A 330 3.86 -7.41 -13.43
C GLY A 330 4.99 -6.60 -14.07
N LEU A 331 6.23 -6.84 -13.65
CA LEU A 331 7.42 -6.14 -14.17
C LEU A 331 7.96 -6.73 -15.48
N ASN A 332 7.37 -7.81 -15.99
CA ASN A 332 7.84 -8.54 -17.17
C ASN A 332 9.31 -9.01 -17.05
N CYS A 333 9.72 -9.45 -15.85
CA CYS A 333 11.10 -9.90 -15.60
C CYS A 333 11.51 -11.09 -16.48
N VAL A 334 10.58 -12.01 -16.75
CA VAL A 334 10.76 -13.14 -17.69
C VAL A 334 11.21 -12.63 -19.06
N GLY A 335 10.51 -11.63 -19.62
CA GLY A 335 10.86 -11.03 -20.91
C GLY A 335 12.13 -10.20 -20.87
N LEU A 336 12.31 -9.38 -19.83
CA LEU A 336 13.47 -8.49 -19.68
C LEU A 336 14.79 -9.26 -19.50
N LEU A 337 14.74 -10.42 -18.82
CA LEU A 337 15.92 -11.22 -18.51
C LEU A 337 16.07 -12.45 -19.42
N LYS A 338 15.09 -12.74 -20.29
CA LYS A 338 15.07 -13.90 -21.18
C LYS A 338 15.22 -15.23 -20.43
N ILE A 339 14.40 -15.37 -19.38
CA ILE A 339 14.35 -16.56 -18.53
C ILE A 339 12.93 -17.10 -18.47
N GLN A 340 12.77 -18.39 -18.19
CA GLN A 340 11.48 -18.96 -17.79
C GLN A 340 11.09 -18.42 -16.41
N ASN A 341 9.79 -18.37 -16.10
CA ASN A 341 9.35 -17.98 -14.76
C ASN A 341 9.86 -19.03 -13.74
N PRO A 342 10.76 -18.66 -12.81
CA PRO A 342 11.37 -19.61 -11.87
C PRO A 342 10.42 -20.05 -10.76
N VAL A 343 9.22 -19.47 -10.65
CA VAL A 343 8.23 -19.84 -9.63
C VAL A 343 7.05 -20.53 -10.31
N ALA A 344 6.88 -21.83 -10.07
CA ALA A 344 5.72 -22.58 -10.52
C ALA A 344 4.70 -22.70 -9.38
N LEU A 345 3.43 -22.37 -9.64
CA LEU A 345 2.36 -22.40 -8.63
C LEU A 345 1.41 -23.58 -8.86
N THR A 346 0.84 -24.11 -7.78
CA THR A 346 -0.24 -25.09 -7.80
C THR A 346 -1.45 -24.50 -7.09
N PHE A 347 -2.62 -24.63 -7.71
CA PHE A 347 -3.88 -24.07 -7.23
C PHE A 347 -4.83 -25.18 -6.81
N ASP A 348 -5.69 -24.92 -5.81
CA ASP A 348 -6.86 -25.75 -5.55
C ASP A 348 -8.03 -25.42 -6.51
N GLY A 349 -9.17 -26.08 -6.32
CA GLY A 349 -10.38 -25.86 -7.12
C GLY A 349 -11.01 -24.47 -6.96
N ASN A 350 -10.60 -23.69 -5.94
CA ASN A 350 -11.09 -22.33 -5.69
C ASN A 350 -10.10 -21.26 -6.19
N GLY A 351 -8.98 -21.66 -6.79
CA GLY A 351 -7.94 -20.74 -7.24
C GLY A 351 -7.01 -20.25 -6.12
N VAL A 352 -6.98 -20.92 -4.97
CA VAL A 352 -6.04 -20.63 -3.88
C VAL A 352 -4.73 -21.36 -4.15
N VAL A 353 -3.60 -20.66 -4.02
CA VAL A 353 -2.27 -21.27 -4.17
C VAL A 353 -1.99 -22.19 -2.97
N THR A 354 -1.83 -23.48 -3.25
CA THR A 354 -1.61 -24.53 -2.24
C THR A 354 -0.19 -25.07 -2.21
N ALA A 355 0.57 -24.92 -3.30
CA ALA A 355 1.98 -25.24 -3.36
C ALA A 355 2.71 -24.33 -4.36
N ALA A 356 4.03 -24.22 -4.20
CA ALA A 356 4.90 -23.57 -5.17
C ALA A 356 6.26 -24.28 -5.25
N THR A 357 6.89 -24.26 -6.42
CA THR A 357 8.26 -24.75 -6.65
C THR A 357 9.13 -23.60 -7.15
N ILE A 358 10.36 -23.52 -6.64
CA ILE A 358 11.34 -22.49 -7.00
C ILE A 358 12.51 -23.12 -7.75
N THR A 359 12.78 -22.64 -8.96
CA THR A 359 13.94 -23.01 -9.78
C THR A 359 15.03 -21.94 -9.66
N ASN A 360 16.13 -22.27 -8.98
CA ASN A 360 17.24 -21.35 -8.72
C ASN A 360 18.58 -22.04 -9.03
N PRO A 361 19.38 -21.53 -10.00
CA PRO A 361 19.12 -20.33 -10.80
C PRO A 361 17.99 -20.54 -11.83
N PRO A 362 17.33 -19.44 -12.31
CA PRO A 362 16.32 -19.53 -13.37
C PRO A 362 16.87 -20.12 -14.68
N LEU A 363 16.02 -20.87 -15.39
CA LEU A 363 16.35 -21.42 -16.71
C LEU A 363 16.22 -20.36 -17.82
N PRO A 364 17.05 -20.39 -18.87
CA PRO A 364 16.86 -19.54 -20.06
C PRO A 364 15.50 -19.79 -20.74
N ALA A 365 14.91 -18.72 -21.29
CA ALA A 365 13.67 -18.76 -22.07
C ALA A 365 13.89 -19.21 -23.52
#